data_AF-A0A813EHD9-F1
#
_entry.id   AF-A0A813EHD9-F1
#
_cell.length_a   1.000
_cell.length_b   1.000
_cell.length_c   1.000
_cell.angle_alpha   90.00
_cell.angle_beta   90.00
_cell.angle_gamma   90.00
#
_symmetry.space_group_name_H-M   'P 1'
#
loop_
_entity.id
_entity.type
_entity.pdbx_description
1 polymer ?
#
loop_
_entity_poly.entity_id
_entity_poly.type
_entity_poly.pdbx_seq_one_letter_code
_entity_poly.pdbx_strand_id
1 'polypeptide(L)'
;TEVHRGAIFGETQFRLGDETMQDIVAAAGHCEEPCIVGILSTDVLEAAYADRAFGNRRIAQLVRHVPSFTRITLPDPGPDAPKQDITKMTAMQRSHLFEEKQTGAVKHALADLAQVSTALHLHPGAELLSDVSELLEDSVLTVSKGAIEIRADVTLIERLDSLPPKKVRMRIFIEKAEKLAGDSIFDKLDPYCIVKLGDFKRFQTPVQWNVGVNPKFDYNGVLTFGNEEHIEFTVMDHDKFSADDLCGTCSMAVSELYDGYHGSVRLTRPRKGILKDGENLEEYAGSLFIQVRYDYEKVSALTRTAKERKWPDQALFTLRESESWGFEQIMMGPVFKKTLEGASANLPFQLHLDNFHVIGATSKGTNDMITLWKASKERFIEFVRKSQRERQFLQACRGTSLDKQSVIRTLIKRLIGKWEAEEQAALMRRGLFDAPVLEEAIDPSRFRVAYRGVKAHITVRNALNLSGGGWFDKLDPYAILRFRGSKQEFRSS
;
A
#
# COMPACT_ATOMS: atom_id res chain seq x y z
N THR A 1 55.02 -5.97 44.26
CA THR A 1 53.76 -5.56 44.90
C THR A 1 52.98 -6.83 45.18
N GLU A 2 52.90 -7.23 46.45
CA GLU A 2 52.23 -8.48 46.84
C GLU A 2 50.71 -8.34 46.71
N VAL A 3 50.06 -9.34 46.13
CA VAL A 3 48.63 -9.34 45.79
C VAL A 3 47.86 -10.11 46.87
N HIS A 4 46.78 -9.53 47.38
CA HIS A 4 45.87 -10.16 48.34
C HIS A 4 44.44 -10.29 47.78
N ARG A 5 43.67 -11.22 48.35
CA ARG A 5 42.29 -11.56 47.96
C ARG A 5 41.40 -10.30 47.91
N GLY A 6 40.83 -10.01 46.74
CA GLY A 6 39.98 -8.83 46.51
C GLY A 6 40.70 -7.57 46.03
N ALA A 7 42.01 -7.63 45.72
CA ALA A 7 42.69 -6.51 45.10
C ALA A 7 42.15 -6.27 43.66
N ILE A 8 41.64 -5.06 43.43
CA ILE A 8 41.19 -4.55 42.13
C ILE A 8 42.30 -3.66 41.59
N PHE A 9 42.62 -3.76 40.30
CA PHE A 9 43.56 -2.87 39.63
C PHE A 9 42.82 -2.00 38.62
N GLY A 10 43.07 -0.69 38.70
CA GLY A 10 42.60 0.32 37.75
C GLY A 10 43.07 1.71 38.20
N GLU A 11 43.49 2.56 37.27
CA GLU A 11 43.99 3.92 37.57
C GLU A 11 42.86 4.94 37.84
N THR A 12 41.59 4.58 37.63
CA THR A 12 40.44 5.49 37.65
C THR A 12 39.32 5.02 38.58
N GLN A 13 38.55 5.97 39.12
CA GLN A 13 37.36 5.71 39.93
C GLN A 13 36.23 5.11 39.06
N PHE A 14 35.65 4.00 39.49
CA PHE A 14 34.55 3.31 38.78
C PHE A 14 33.26 3.29 39.62
N ARG A 15 32.11 3.16 38.95
CA ARG A 15 30.79 2.86 39.56
C ARG A 15 30.21 1.61 38.92
N LEU A 16 29.64 0.73 39.74
CA LEU A 16 29.10 -0.57 39.33
C LEU A 16 27.64 -0.40 38.85
N GLY A 17 27.31 -0.87 37.65
CA GLY A 17 25.92 -1.01 37.18
C GLY A 17 25.26 -2.33 37.63
N ASP A 18 23.92 -2.38 37.67
CA ASP A 18 23.10 -3.48 38.23
C ASP A 18 23.05 -4.78 37.38
N GLU A 19 23.85 -4.87 36.30
CA GLU A 19 23.95 -6.09 35.49
C GLU A 19 24.97 -7.05 36.09
N THR A 20 24.51 -7.97 36.95
CA THR A 20 25.37 -8.99 37.54
C THR A 20 25.17 -10.35 36.87
N MET A 21 26.24 -10.94 36.32
CA MET A 21 26.32 -12.40 36.19
C MET A 21 27.03 -12.95 37.42
N GLN A 22 26.41 -13.92 38.09
CA GLN A 22 27.00 -14.67 39.21
C GLN A 22 26.97 -16.17 38.88
N ASP A 23 28.13 -16.82 38.99
CA ASP A 23 28.26 -18.26 39.10
C ASP A 23 29.18 -18.62 40.29
N ILE A 24 29.29 -19.90 40.64
CA ILE A 24 30.05 -20.44 41.78
C ILE A 24 31.53 -20.03 41.72
N VAL A 25 32.04 -19.72 40.53
CA VAL A 25 33.48 -19.55 40.25
C VAL A 25 33.85 -18.17 39.69
N ALA A 26 32.87 -17.33 39.31
CA ALA A 26 33.14 -16.01 38.72
C ALA A 26 31.94 -15.06 38.85
N ALA A 27 32.23 -13.76 38.80
CA ALA A 27 31.23 -12.72 38.62
C ALA A 27 31.69 -11.71 37.55
N ALA A 28 30.75 -11.14 36.82
CA ALA A 28 31.00 -10.08 35.85
C ALA A 28 30.00 -8.94 36.06
N GLY A 29 30.47 -7.71 35.84
CA GLY A 29 29.67 -6.49 35.87
C GLY A 29 30.04 -5.59 34.69
N HIS A 30 29.08 -4.78 34.25
CA HIS A 30 29.24 -3.84 33.14
C HIS A 30 29.94 -2.54 33.60
N CYS A 31 30.87 -2.02 32.80
CA CYS A 31 31.54 -0.73 32.99
C CYS A 31 31.17 0.22 31.85
N GLU A 32 30.91 1.50 32.18
CA GLU A 32 30.54 2.54 31.20
C GLU A 32 31.67 2.89 30.20
N GLU A 33 32.93 2.58 30.53
CA GLU A 33 34.08 2.70 29.62
C GLU A 33 34.64 1.30 29.29
N PRO A 34 35.21 1.09 28.08
CA PRO A 34 35.63 -0.22 27.61
C PRO A 34 36.84 -0.75 28.38
N CYS A 35 36.58 -1.41 29.51
CA CYS A 35 37.52 -2.24 30.21
C CYS A 35 36.86 -3.57 30.61
N ILE A 36 37.64 -4.64 30.57
CA ILE A 36 37.21 -5.96 31.03
C ILE A 36 37.78 -6.15 32.44
N VAL A 37 36.92 -6.20 33.44
CA VAL A 37 37.31 -6.57 34.80
C VAL A 37 37.00 -8.05 34.99
N GLY A 38 38.03 -8.89 34.88
CA GLY A 38 37.95 -10.31 35.18
C GLY A 38 38.61 -10.62 36.52
N ILE A 39 37.87 -11.17 37.47
CA ILE A 39 38.44 -11.76 38.68
C ILE A 39 38.61 -13.26 38.40
N LEU A 40 39.83 -13.66 38.07
CA LEU A 40 40.17 -15.06 37.80
C LEU A 40 40.67 -15.73 39.08
N SER A 41 40.27 -16.98 39.31
CA SER A 41 40.93 -17.81 40.32
C SER A 41 42.37 -18.11 39.88
N THR A 42 43.25 -18.39 40.84
CA THR A 42 44.66 -18.76 40.58
C THR A 42 44.76 -19.91 39.57
N ASP A 43 43.88 -20.90 39.67
CA ASP A 43 43.83 -22.07 38.78
C ASP A 43 43.48 -21.69 37.33
N VAL A 44 42.62 -20.69 37.13
CA VAL A 44 42.23 -20.20 35.79
C VAL A 44 43.34 -19.35 35.18
N LEU A 45 44.06 -18.57 35.99
CA LEU A 45 45.26 -17.87 35.55
C LEU A 45 46.35 -18.86 35.11
N GLU A 46 46.59 -19.92 35.90
CA GLU A 46 47.56 -20.97 35.54
C GLU A 46 47.17 -21.70 34.25
N ALA A 47 45.89 -22.04 34.08
CA ALA A 47 45.38 -22.65 32.84
C ALA A 47 45.48 -21.72 31.62
N ALA A 48 45.14 -20.44 31.78
CA ALA A 48 45.19 -19.45 30.70
C ALA A 48 46.63 -19.13 30.27
N TYR A 49 47.59 -19.12 31.20
CA TYR A 49 49.01 -18.95 30.88
C TYR A 49 49.65 -20.22 30.30
N ALA A 50 49.17 -21.42 30.68
CA ALA A 50 49.58 -22.67 30.05
C ALA A 50 49.11 -22.79 28.58
N ASP A 51 47.94 -22.24 28.25
CA ASP A 51 47.32 -22.34 26.92
C ASP A 51 47.97 -21.42 25.86
N ARG A 52 48.60 -20.31 26.28
CA ARG A 52 49.31 -19.40 25.36
C ARG A 52 50.70 -19.89 24.94
N ALA A 53 51.27 -20.90 25.60
CA ALA A 53 52.67 -21.29 25.40
C ALA A 53 52.88 -22.55 24.56
N PHE A 54 51.91 -23.47 24.43
CA PHE A 54 52.16 -24.73 23.70
C PHE A 54 50.97 -25.22 22.88
N GLY A 55 51.15 -25.23 21.56
CA GLY A 55 50.38 -26.03 20.61
C GLY A 55 50.46 -27.52 20.98
N ASN A 56 49.56 -27.95 21.86
CA ASN A 56 49.65 -29.26 22.48
C ASN A 56 49.03 -30.34 21.57
N ARG A 57 49.89 -31.05 20.84
CA ARG A 57 49.53 -32.23 20.01
C ARG A 57 48.77 -33.30 20.78
N ARG A 58 48.87 -33.36 22.11
CA ARG A 58 48.20 -34.34 22.97
C ARG A 58 46.71 -34.03 23.16
N ILE A 59 46.34 -32.75 23.27
CA ILE A 59 44.93 -32.33 23.29
C ILE A 59 44.32 -32.52 21.90
N ALA A 60 45.04 -32.18 20.83
CA ALA A 60 44.61 -32.46 19.45
C ALA A 60 44.45 -33.98 19.16
N GLN A 61 45.24 -34.85 19.80
CA GLN A 61 45.08 -36.31 19.73
C GLN A 61 43.94 -36.84 20.61
N LEU A 62 43.71 -36.25 21.80
CA LEU A 62 42.60 -36.61 22.69
C LEU A 62 41.23 -36.22 22.11
N VAL A 63 41.15 -35.08 21.42
CA VAL A 63 39.92 -34.62 20.74
C VAL A 63 39.64 -35.41 19.45
N ARG A 64 40.67 -36.03 18.85
CA ARG A 64 40.55 -36.86 17.63
C ARG A 64 39.67 -38.11 17.79
N HIS A 65 39.46 -38.55 19.03
CA HIS A 65 38.67 -39.74 19.36
C HIS A 65 37.33 -39.41 20.06
N VAL A 66 36.94 -38.13 20.13
CA VAL A 66 35.65 -37.72 20.69
C VAL A 66 34.56 -37.95 19.62
N PRO A 67 33.60 -38.88 19.83
CA PRO A 67 32.64 -39.30 18.80
C PRO A 67 31.74 -38.18 18.24
N SER A 68 31.62 -37.05 18.93
CA SER A 68 30.87 -35.88 18.47
C SER A 68 31.57 -35.11 17.34
N PHE A 69 32.89 -35.22 17.18
CA PHE A 69 33.60 -34.61 16.03
C PHE A 69 33.75 -35.55 14.83
N THR A 70 33.48 -36.84 14.99
CA THR A 70 33.44 -37.83 13.89
C THR A 70 32.07 -37.88 13.19
N ARG A 71 31.06 -37.15 13.67
CA ARG A 71 29.68 -37.14 13.13
C ARG A 71 29.39 -36.05 12.09
N ILE A 72 30.37 -35.22 11.73
CA ILE A 72 30.20 -34.14 10.72
C ILE A 72 30.25 -34.68 9.27
N THR A 73 30.59 -35.95 9.08
CA THR A 73 30.16 -36.73 7.91
C THR A 73 28.95 -37.54 8.34
N LEU A 74 27.75 -37.24 7.81
CA LEU A 74 26.61 -38.13 8.03
C LEU A 74 27.00 -39.57 7.62
N PRO A 75 26.46 -40.59 8.32
CA PRO A 75 26.69 -41.97 7.93
C PRO A 75 26.14 -42.16 6.51
N ASP A 76 26.90 -42.86 5.66
CA ASP A 76 26.26 -43.64 4.61
C ASP A 76 25.11 -44.41 5.27
N PRO A 77 23.92 -44.49 4.64
CA PRO A 77 22.86 -45.35 5.15
C PRO A 77 23.51 -46.69 5.51
N GLY A 78 23.43 -47.08 6.78
CA GLY A 78 24.02 -48.33 7.24
C GLY A 78 23.58 -49.46 6.30
N PRO A 79 24.38 -50.52 6.11
CA PRO A 79 24.14 -51.54 5.08
C PRO A 79 22.72 -52.14 5.10
N ASP A 80 21.99 -51.98 6.21
CA ASP A 80 20.62 -52.46 6.44
C ASP A 80 19.51 -51.43 6.22
N ALA A 81 19.82 -50.15 5.93
CA ALA A 81 18.81 -49.17 5.61
C ALA A 81 18.24 -49.45 4.20
N PRO A 82 16.90 -49.56 4.04
CA PRO A 82 16.30 -49.90 2.76
C PRO A 82 16.72 -48.88 1.71
N LYS A 83 17.46 -49.35 0.69
CA LYS A 83 17.84 -48.53 -0.46
C LYS A 83 16.57 -48.09 -1.16
N GLN A 84 16.14 -46.86 -0.89
CA GLN A 84 15.06 -46.25 -1.65
C GLN A 84 15.52 -46.12 -3.10
N ASP A 85 14.84 -46.81 -4.00
CA ASP A 85 15.17 -46.82 -5.42
C ASP A 85 14.79 -45.46 -6.03
N ILE A 86 15.76 -44.54 -6.05
CA ILE A 86 15.62 -43.15 -6.51
C ILE A 86 15.08 -43.11 -7.96
N THR A 87 15.33 -44.17 -8.74
CA THR A 87 14.86 -44.28 -10.13
C THR A 87 13.33 -44.39 -10.25
N LYS A 88 12.65 -44.89 -9.21
CA LYS A 88 11.19 -45.05 -9.16
C LYS A 88 10.44 -43.84 -8.61
N MET A 89 11.16 -42.85 -8.07
CA MET A 89 10.54 -41.66 -7.50
C MET A 89 10.18 -40.65 -8.60
N THR A 90 9.02 -40.00 -8.47
CA THR A 90 8.64 -38.87 -9.33
C THR A 90 9.58 -37.68 -9.09
N ALA A 91 9.69 -36.77 -10.07
CA ALA A 91 10.53 -35.59 -9.95
C ALA A 91 10.21 -34.74 -8.70
N MET A 92 8.92 -34.63 -8.35
CA MET A 92 8.42 -33.93 -7.16
C MET A 92 8.79 -34.63 -5.85
N GLN A 93 8.80 -35.97 -5.81
CA GLN A 93 9.24 -36.72 -4.64
C GLN A 93 10.77 -36.64 -4.45
N ARG A 94 11.53 -36.62 -5.56
CA ARG A 94 12.99 -36.42 -5.49
C ARG A 94 13.34 -35.03 -4.98
N SER A 95 12.64 -33.98 -5.43
CA SER A 95 12.87 -32.63 -4.93
C SER A 95 12.55 -32.51 -3.44
N HIS A 96 11.41 -33.05 -2.98
CA HIS A 96 11.02 -33.04 -1.57
C HIS A 96 12.04 -33.78 -0.67
N LEU A 97 12.48 -34.97 -1.09
CA LEU A 97 13.45 -35.76 -0.33
C LEU A 97 14.85 -35.11 -0.28
N PHE A 98 15.22 -34.38 -1.33
CA PHE A 98 16.47 -33.60 -1.37
C PHE A 98 16.36 -32.36 -0.47
N GLU A 99 15.21 -31.67 -0.47
CA GLU A 99 14.92 -30.53 0.40
C GLU A 99 14.90 -30.91 1.88
N GLU A 100 14.26 -32.02 2.26
CA GLU A 100 14.24 -32.50 3.65
C GLU A 100 15.64 -32.88 4.16
N LYS A 101 16.44 -33.59 3.35
CA LYS A 101 17.80 -33.98 3.74
C LYS A 101 18.74 -32.78 3.84
N GLN A 102 18.61 -31.80 2.93
CA GLN A 102 19.43 -30.59 2.96
C GLN A 102 19.07 -29.66 4.12
N THR A 103 17.78 -29.49 4.42
CA THR A 103 17.33 -28.67 5.55
C THR A 103 17.77 -29.27 6.89
N GLY A 104 17.75 -30.60 7.03
CA GLY A 104 18.31 -31.28 8.21
C GLY A 104 19.80 -31.04 8.42
N ALA A 105 20.60 -31.09 7.35
CA ALA A 105 22.05 -30.87 7.42
C ALA A 105 22.41 -29.43 7.86
N VAL A 106 21.62 -28.44 7.43
CA VAL A 106 21.79 -27.03 7.83
C VAL A 106 21.37 -26.83 9.29
N LYS A 107 20.24 -27.42 9.72
CA LYS A 107 19.80 -27.38 11.13
C LYS A 107 20.84 -27.97 12.09
N HIS A 108 21.40 -29.13 11.76
CA HIS A 108 22.47 -29.73 12.56
C HIS A 108 23.72 -28.84 12.61
N ALA A 109 24.12 -28.25 11.49
CA ALA A 109 25.25 -27.34 11.45
C ALA A 109 25.00 -26.07 12.31
N LEU A 110 23.79 -25.52 12.30
CA LEU A 110 23.42 -24.39 13.18
C LEU A 110 23.42 -24.78 14.67
N ALA A 111 23.05 -26.03 14.99
CA ALA A 111 23.16 -26.54 16.35
C ALA A 111 24.62 -26.71 16.80
N ASP A 112 25.53 -27.11 15.91
CA ASP A 112 26.97 -27.15 16.19
C ASP A 112 27.56 -25.75 16.39
N LEU A 113 27.12 -24.77 15.59
CA LEU A 113 27.51 -23.37 15.76
C LEU A 113 27.09 -22.83 17.13
N ALA A 114 25.93 -23.26 17.64
CA ALA A 114 25.45 -22.85 18.96
C ALA A 114 26.42 -23.27 20.09
N GLN A 115 27.18 -24.35 19.93
CA GLN A 115 28.16 -24.79 20.93
C GLN A 115 29.36 -23.85 21.09
N VAL A 116 29.66 -23.03 20.07
CA VAL A 116 30.75 -22.04 20.07
C VAL A 116 30.23 -20.60 20.14
N SER A 117 28.94 -20.46 20.44
CA SER A 117 28.23 -19.19 20.50
C SER A 117 28.14 -18.67 21.93
N THR A 118 27.84 -17.38 22.09
CA THR A 118 27.65 -16.77 23.41
C THR A 118 26.19 -16.96 23.85
N ALA A 119 25.99 -17.46 25.07
CA ALA A 119 24.67 -17.54 25.67
C ALA A 119 24.16 -16.13 26.00
N LEU A 120 22.91 -15.84 25.64
CA LEU A 120 22.19 -14.64 26.04
C LEU A 120 20.93 -15.04 26.78
N HIS A 121 20.59 -14.27 27.81
CA HIS A 121 19.39 -14.45 28.59
C HIS A 121 18.48 -13.24 28.38
N LEU A 122 17.20 -13.52 28.08
CA LEU A 122 16.21 -12.50 27.81
C LEU A 122 14.96 -12.77 28.65
N HIS A 123 14.43 -11.74 29.29
CA HIS A 123 13.15 -11.84 29.98
C HIS A 123 11.99 -11.76 28.97
N PRO A 124 10.86 -12.45 29.21
CA PRO A 124 9.66 -12.26 28.41
C PRO A 124 9.24 -10.78 28.37
N GLY A 125 9.02 -10.25 27.17
CA GLY A 125 8.68 -8.84 26.92
C GLY A 125 9.87 -7.88 26.93
N ALA A 126 11.06 -8.31 27.33
CA ALA A 126 12.26 -7.49 27.22
C ALA A 126 12.73 -7.49 25.76
N GLU A 127 13.08 -6.30 25.27
CA GLU A 127 13.80 -6.15 24.02
C GLU A 127 15.24 -6.63 24.23
N LEU A 128 15.79 -7.33 23.23
CA LEU A 128 17.20 -7.65 23.20
C LEU A 128 17.97 -6.37 22.91
N LEU A 129 18.15 -5.56 23.96
CA LEU A 129 18.95 -4.35 23.93
C LEU A 129 20.38 -4.74 23.62
N SER A 130 20.89 -4.14 22.57
CA SER A 130 22.19 -4.46 22.05
C SER A 130 22.78 -3.10 21.73
N ASP A 131 23.79 -2.69 22.50
CA ASP A 131 24.51 -1.48 22.18
C ASP A 131 24.99 -1.61 20.73
N VAL A 132 24.61 -0.60 19.92
CA VAL A 132 24.85 -0.47 18.49
C VAL A 132 23.88 -1.29 17.60
N SER A 133 23.25 -0.60 16.64
CA SER A 133 22.43 -1.11 15.54
C SER A 133 23.07 -2.19 14.64
N GLU A 134 24.23 -2.73 15.02
CA GLU A 134 25.03 -3.69 14.26
C GLU A 134 24.59 -5.16 14.47
N LEU A 135 23.86 -5.49 15.54
CA LEU A 135 23.78 -6.90 15.96
C LEU A 135 22.73 -7.76 15.25
N LEU A 136 21.63 -7.21 14.74
CA LEU A 136 20.67 -8.03 14.00
C LEU A 136 21.11 -8.32 12.58
N GLU A 137 21.84 -7.38 11.98
CA GLU A 137 22.37 -7.52 10.64
C GLU A 137 23.65 -8.38 10.63
N ASP A 138 24.41 -8.37 11.73
CA ASP A 138 25.72 -9.03 11.84
C ASP A 138 25.78 -10.14 12.91
N SER A 139 24.65 -10.75 13.30
CA SER A 139 24.67 -11.95 14.14
C SER A 139 23.62 -12.99 13.75
N VAL A 140 23.96 -14.26 14.02
CA VAL A 140 23.01 -15.37 14.00
C VAL A 140 22.54 -15.62 15.42
N LEU A 141 21.22 -15.62 15.61
CA LEU A 141 20.59 -15.97 16.87
C LEU A 141 19.94 -17.34 16.74
N THR A 142 20.08 -18.20 17.72
CA THR A 142 19.37 -19.50 17.81
C THR A 142 18.69 -19.60 19.17
N VAL A 143 17.40 -19.95 19.18
CA VAL A 143 16.66 -20.07 20.43
C VAL A 143 16.96 -21.42 21.07
N SER A 144 17.51 -21.41 22.28
CA SER A 144 17.79 -22.62 23.05
C SER A 144 16.63 -23.03 23.94
N LYS A 145 16.00 -22.06 24.60
CA LYS A 145 14.88 -22.26 25.53
C LYS A 145 13.92 -21.09 25.42
N GLY A 146 12.62 -21.37 25.33
CA GLY A 146 11.58 -20.35 25.21
C GLY A 146 11.33 -19.92 23.77
N ALA A 147 10.94 -18.66 23.57
CA ALA A 147 10.64 -18.11 22.24
C ALA A 147 10.94 -16.60 22.18
N ILE A 148 11.21 -16.10 20.97
CA ILE A 148 11.41 -14.67 20.68
C ILE A 148 10.53 -14.23 19.54
N GLU A 149 10.15 -12.96 19.51
CA GLU A 149 9.44 -12.32 18.43
C GLU A 149 10.41 -11.45 17.64
N ILE A 150 10.42 -11.62 16.31
CA ILE A 150 11.07 -10.69 15.40
C ILE A 150 10.03 -9.64 15.02
N ARG A 151 10.32 -8.39 15.38
CA ARG A 151 9.40 -7.26 15.22
C ARG A 151 10.03 -6.22 14.30
N ALA A 152 9.19 -5.49 13.58
CA ALA A 152 9.62 -4.45 12.66
C ALA A 152 8.51 -3.42 12.45
N ASP A 153 8.88 -2.23 12.00
CA ASP A 153 7.95 -1.24 11.49
C ASP A 153 7.47 -1.68 10.11
N VAL A 154 6.15 -1.73 9.94
CA VAL A 154 5.50 -2.10 8.69
C VAL A 154 4.92 -0.84 8.07
N THR A 155 5.38 -0.52 6.87
CA THR A 155 4.80 0.56 6.06
C THR A 155 4.15 -0.03 4.81
N LEU A 156 2.89 0.31 4.55
CA LEU A 156 2.19 -0.05 3.32
C LEU A 156 1.95 1.22 2.49
N ILE A 157 2.36 1.17 1.22
CA ILE A 157 2.23 2.27 0.25
C ILE A 157 1.32 1.79 -0.88
N GLU A 158 0.29 2.56 -1.21
CA GLU A 158 -0.66 2.24 -2.28
C GLU A 158 0.03 2.16 -3.65
N ARG A 159 -0.16 1.06 -4.37
CA ARG A 159 0.35 0.88 -5.73
C ARG A 159 -0.59 1.53 -6.72
N LEU A 160 -0.22 2.72 -7.20
CA LEU A 160 -1.04 3.49 -8.14
C LEU A 160 -1.31 2.73 -9.46
N ASP A 161 -0.37 1.89 -9.89
CA ASP A 161 -0.48 1.02 -11.05
C ASP A 161 -1.46 -0.15 -10.87
N SER A 162 -1.76 -0.51 -9.61
CA SER A 162 -2.76 -1.52 -9.27
C SER A 162 -4.18 -0.97 -9.16
N LEU A 163 -4.35 0.36 -9.15
CA LEU A 163 -5.66 0.99 -9.07
C LEU A 163 -6.42 0.86 -10.40
N PRO A 164 -7.77 0.71 -10.35
CA PRO A 164 -8.58 0.70 -11.55
C PRO A 164 -8.40 2.04 -12.29
N PRO A 165 -8.30 2.01 -13.63
CA PRO A 165 -8.12 3.22 -14.39
C PRO A 165 -9.35 4.12 -14.26
N LYS A 166 -9.13 5.43 -14.27
CA LYS A 166 -10.19 6.42 -14.07
C LYS A 166 -10.82 6.80 -15.42
N LYS A 167 -12.15 6.91 -15.47
CA LYS A 167 -12.88 7.49 -16.60
C LYS A 167 -12.56 8.99 -16.69
N VAL A 168 -12.04 9.44 -17.83
CA VAL A 168 -11.60 10.84 -18.01
C VAL A 168 -12.32 11.59 -19.12
N ARG A 169 -12.78 10.87 -20.16
CA ARG A 169 -13.56 11.46 -21.24
C ARG A 169 -14.70 10.53 -21.63
N MET A 170 -15.82 11.12 -22.00
CA MET A 170 -16.97 10.46 -22.59
C MET A 170 -17.00 10.80 -24.08
N ARG A 171 -16.85 9.78 -24.92
CA ARG A 171 -17.02 9.86 -26.37
C ARG A 171 -18.46 9.51 -26.71
N ILE A 172 -19.15 10.43 -27.36
CA ILE A 172 -20.57 10.31 -27.66
C ILE A 172 -20.71 10.39 -29.17
N PHE A 173 -21.21 9.34 -29.78
CA PHE A 173 -21.57 9.29 -31.19
C PHE A 173 -23.08 9.43 -31.32
N ILE A 174 -23.51 10.48 -32.02
CA ILE A 174 -24.91 10.74 -32.35
C ILE A 174 -25.12 10.22 -33.77
N GLU A 175 -25.81 9.09 -33.90
CA GLU A 175 -25.99 8.40 -35.18
C GLU A 175 -27.11 9.06 -35.99
N LYS A 176 -28.33 9.00 -35.47
CA LYS A 176 -29.54 9.48 -36.15
C LYS A 176 -30.66 9.76 -35.16
N ALA A 177 -31.69 10.45 -35.60
CA ALA A 177 -32.99 10.46 -34.94
C ALA A 177 -34.07 9.89 -35.86
N GLU A 178 -35.15 9.40 -35.26
CA GLU A 178 -36.31 8.89 -35.98
C GLU A 178 -37.60 9.48 -35.41
N LYS A 179 -38.55 9.78 -36.30
CA LYS A 179 -39.89 10.28 -35.96
C LYS A 179 -39.85 11.54 -35.08
N LEU A 180 -38.95 12.47 -35.38
CA LEU A 180 -38.93 13.77 -34.71
C LEU A 180 -40.27 14.49 -34.87
N ALA A 181 -40.74 15.12 -33.80
CA ALA A 181 -41.96 15.88 -33.82
C ALA A 181 -41.70 17.32 -34.29
N GLY A 182 -42.55 17.87 -35.17
CA GLY A 182 -42.41 19.23 -35.70
C GLY A 182 -42.55 19.36 -37.21
N ASP A 183 -42.59 18.24 -37.96
CA ASP A 183 -42.72 18.28 -39.42
C ASP A 183 -43.99 19.01 -39.86
N SER A 184 -43.83 19.92 -40.82
CA SER A 184 -44.94 20.65 -41.44
C SER A 184 -45.14 20.16 -42.87
N ILE A 185 -46.39 20.19 -43.34
CA ILE A 185 -46.73 19.75 -44.71
C ILE A 185 -45.99 20.57 -45.79
N PHE A 186 -45.51 21.76 -45.45
CA PHE A 186 -44.87 22.71 -46.35
C PHE A 186 -43.37 22.93 -46.11
N ASP A 187 -42.81 22.44 -45.01
CA ASP A 187 -41.40 22.66 -44.66
C ASP A 187 -40.82 21.47 -43.90
N LYS A 188 -39.58 21.11 -44.25
CA LYS A 188 -38.89 19.99 -43.59
C LYS A 188 -37.98 20.53 -42.50
N LEU A 189 -37.87 19.77 -41.43
CA LEU A 189 -36.95 20.09 -40.33
C LEU A 189 -35.49 20.21 -40.80
N ASP A 190 -34.80 21.18 -40.19
CA ASP A 190 -33.37 21.47 -40.17
C ASP A 190 -32.75 21.10 -38.79
N PRO A 191 -32.76 19.82 -38.36
CA PRO A 191 -32.46 19.47 -36.99
C PRO A 191 -30.96 19.52 -36.65
N TYR A 192 -30.66 19.81 -35.38
CA TYR A 192 -29.36 19.61 -34.75
C TYR A 192 -29.52 19.13 -33.30
N CYS A 193 -28.50 18.48 -32.76
CA CYS A 193 -28.51 17.94 -31.40
C CYS A 193 -27.47 18.65 -30.53
N ILE A 194 -27.90 19.11 -29.36
CA ILE A 194 -27.06 19.62 -28.28
C ILE A 194 -26.92 18.52 -27.24
N VAL A 195 -25.68 18.22 -26.86
CA VAL A 195 -25.37 17.26 -25.81
C VAL A 195 -24.70 17.98 -24.66
N LYS A 196 -25.21 17.82 -23.45
CA LYS A 196 -24.73 18.49 -22.23
C LYS A 196 -24.45 17.47 -21.13
N LEU A 197 -23.33 17.63 -20.44
CA LEU A 197 -22.86 16.78 -19.35
C LEU A 197 -22.59 17.66 -18.12
N GLY A 198 -23.41 17.53 -17.08
CA GLY A 198 -23.44 18.50 -15.98
C GLY A 198 -23.76 19.92 -16.48
N ASP A 199 -23.37 20.96 -15.74
CA ASP A 199 -23.84 22.32 -16.04
C ASP A 199 -23.13 23.01 -17.21
N PHE A 200 -21.83 22.76 -17.36
CA PHE A 200 -20.97 23.60 -18.20
C PHE A 200 -20.45 22.92 -19.47
N LYS A 201 -20.45 21.59 -19.52
CA LYS A 201 -19.81 20.84 -20.59
C LYS A 201 -20.85 20.50 -21.64
N ARG A 202 -20.67 21.00 -22.87
CA ARG A 202 -21.59 20.68 -23.97
C ARG A 202 -20.91 20.72 -25.33
N PHE A 203 -21.49 20.03 -26.30
CA PHE A 203 -21.20 20.20 -27.72
C PHE A 203 -22.51 20.22 -28.52
N GLN A 204 -22.42 20.64 -29.77
CA GLN A 204 -23.55 20.70 -30.70
C GLN A 204 -23.15 20.03 -32.02
N THR A 205 -24.06 19.24 -32.61
CA THR A 205 -23.88 18.70 -33.96
C THR A 205 -24.08 19.79 -35.02
N PRO A 206 -23.53 19.62 -36.23
CA PRO A 206 -23.93 20.44 -37.37
C PRO A 206 -25.45 20.35 -37.63
N VAL A 207 -26.02 21.45 -38.13
CA VAL A 207 -27.40 21.52 -38.62
C VAL A 207 -27.53 20.70 -39.90
N GLN A 208 -28.55 19.83 -39.96
CA GLN A 208 -28.86 19.00 -41.12
C GLN A 208 -29.98 19.64 -41.93
N TRP A 209 -29.66 20.25 -43.07
CA TRP A 209 -30.62 21.04 -43.83
C TRP A 209 -31.61 20.18 -44.66
N ASN A 210 -32.91 20.43 -44.50
CA ASN A 210 -34.04 19.91 -45.28
C ASN A 210 -34.10 18.38 -45.31
N VAL A 211 -33.82 17.75 -44.17
CA VAL A 211 -33.79 16.28 -44.02
C VAL A 211 -35.08 15.70 -43.42
N GLY A 212 -35.90 16.53 -42.78
CA GLY A 212 -37.17 16.12 -42.18
C GLY A 212 -37.00 15.32 -40.89
N VAL A 213 -37.98 14.46 -40.57
CA VAL A 213 -38.12 13.83 -39.25
C VAL A 213 -37.15 12.69 -38.92
N ASN A 214 -36.31 12.26 -39.87
CA ASN A 214 -35.37 11.15 -39.68
C ASN A 214 -33.93 11.56 -40.03
N PRO A 215 -33.35 12.58 -39.37
CA PRO A 215 -32.01 13.04 -39.68
C PRO A 215 -30.95 11.99 -39.34
N LYS A 216 -29.90 11.93 -40.16
CA LYS A 216 -28.65 11.23 -39.83
C LYS A 216 -27.60 12.27 -39.48
N PHE A 217 -27.09 12.22 -38.26
CA PHE A 217 -26.10 13.17 -37.77
C PHE A 217 -24.68 12.67 -37.99
N ASP A 218 -24.46 11.36 -37.76
CA ASP A 218 -23.15 10.69 -37.84
C ASP A 218 -22.00 11.48 -37.19
N TYR A 219 -22.27 12.06 -36.01
CA TYR A 219 -21.37 13.02 -35.36
C TYR A 219 -20.71 12.46 -34.11
N ASN A 220 -19.39 12.63 -34.00
CA ASN A 220 -18.61 12.25 -32.83
C ASN A 220 -18.27 13.48 -31.97
N GLY A 221 -18.81 13.53 -30.75
CA GLY A 221 -18.45 14.50 -29.73
C GLY A 221 -17.64 13.88 -28.59
N VAL A 222 -16.88 14.71 -27.89
CA VAL A 222 -16.09 14.31 -26.72
C VAL A 222 -16.28 15.32 -25.61
N LEU A 223 -16.65 14.84 -24.41
CA LEU A 223 -16.78 15.66 -23.20
C LEU A 223 -15.85 15.12 -22.12
N THR A 224 -15.18 16.00 -21.38
CA THR A 224 -14.38 15.60 -20.21
C THR A 224 -15.29 15.09 -19.12
N PHE A 225 -15.06 13.88 -18.60
CA PHE A 225 -15.87 13.28 -17.56
C PHE A 225 -15.25 13.53 -16.18
N GLY A 226 -16.04 14.12 -15.28
CA GLY A 226 -15.67 14.52 -13.94
C GLY A 226 -16.53 13.88 -12.85
N ASN A 227 -17.15 12.72 -13.12
CA ASN A 227 -18.17 12.07 -12.28
C ASN A 227 -19.52 12.81 -12.25
N GLU A 228 -19.91 13.45 -13.35
CA GLU A 228 -21.27 14.00 -13.46
C GLU A 228 -22.32 12.89 -13.39
N GLU A 229 -23.49 13.23 -12.83
CA GLU A 229 -24.58 12.27 -12.59
C GLU A 229 -25.51 12.11 -13.79
N HIS A 230 -25.65 13.15 -14.62
CA HIS A 230 -26.61 13.19 -15.72
C HIS A 230 -26.00 13.69 -17.03
N ILE A 231 -26.51 13.15 -18.14
CA ILE A 231 -26.28 13.63 -19.49
C ILE A 231 -27.61 13.99 -20.15
N GLU A 232 -27.65 15.13 -20.83
CA GLU A 232 -28.84 15.66 -21.48
C GLU A 232 -28.63 15.75 -23.00
N PHE A 233 -29.62 15.33 -23.75
CA PHE A 233 -29.70 15.44 -25.20
C PHE A 233 -30.89 16.34 -25.54
N THR A 234 -30.67 17.37 -26.36
CA THR A 234 -31.72 18.28 -26.82
C THR A 234 -31.63 18.40 -28.33
N VAL A 235 -32.68 17.99 -29.04
CA VAL A 235 -32.81 18.15 -30.49
C VAL A 235 -33.64 19.40 -30.75
N MET A 236 -33.09 20.30 -31.57
CA MET A 236 -33.70 21.57 -31.96
C MET A 236 -33.85 21.59 -33.49
N ASP A 237 -34.83 22.33 -33.98
CA ASP A 237 -35.02 22.67 -35.39
C ASP A 237 -34.50 24.07 -35.65
N HIS A 238 -33.60 24.23 -36.63
CA HIS A 238 -32.98 25.52 -36.88
C HIS A 238 -33.83 26.42 -37.78
N ASP A 239 -34.17 27.62 -37.29
CA ASP A 239 -34.97 28.59 -38.03
C ASP A 239 -34.12 29.77 -38.50
N LYS A 240 -34.13 30.05 -39.80
CA LYS A 240 -33.32 31.15 -40.38
C LYS A 240 -33.77 32.55 -39.95
N PHE A 241 -35.05 32.73 -39.63
CA PHE A 241 -35.67 34.05 -39.38
C PHE A 241 -36.45 34.11 -38.06
N SER A 242 -36.36 33.06 -37.25
CA SER A 242 -37.19 32.79 -36.08
C SER A 242 -36.31 32.15 -34.98
N ALA A 243 -36.86 31.93 -33.79
CA ALA A 243 -36.15 31.20 -32.74
C ALA A 243 -36.24 29.70 -33.01
N ASP A 244 -35.14 28.98 -32.81
CA ASP A 244 -35.08 27.53 -33.04
C ASP A 244 -36.15 26.78 -32.23
N ASP A 245 -36.87 25.87 -32.89
CA ASP A 245 -38.02 25.16 -32.33
C ASP A 245 -37.56 23.88 -31.62
N LEU A 246 -38.16 23.57 -30.46
CA LEU A 246 -37.78 22.36 -29.71
C LEU A 246 -38.40 21.10 -30.36
N CYS A 247 -37.55 20.26 -30.95
CA CYS A 247 -37.96 18.94 -31.45
C CYS A 247 -38.13 17.94 -30.30
N GLY A 248 -37.23 17.92 -29.31
CA GLY A 248 -37.37 17.08 -28.13
C GLY A 248 -36.12 16.98 -27.25
N THR A 249 -36.31 16.55 -26.00
CA THR A 249 -35.27 16.40 -24.98
C THR A 249 -35.24 14.98 -24.41
N CYS A 250 -34.08 14.55 -23.91
CA CYS A 250 -33.93 13.36 -23.08
C CYS A 250 -32.83 13.61 -22.04
N SER A 251 -33.04 13.17 -20.81
CA SER A 251 -32.02 13.14 -19.77
C SER A 251 -31.81 11.70 -19.31
N MET A 252 -30.55 11.29 -19.18
CA MET A 252 -30.17 9.96 -18.72
C MET A 252 -29.24 10.06 -17.52
N ALA A 253 -29.39 9.15 -16.56
CA ALA A 253 -28.40 8.98 -15.50
C ALA A 253 -27.15 8.32 -16.08
N VAL A 254 -25.97 8.86 -15.77
CA VAL A 254 -24.68 8.31 -16.21
C VAL A 254 -24.48 6.88 -15.71
N SER A 255 -25.08 6.53 -14.56
CA SER A 255 -25.10 5.16 -14.05
C SER A 255 -25.76 4.14 -15.01
N GLU A 256 -26.71 4.58 -15.84
CA GLU A 256 -27.38 3.73 -16.84
C GLU A 256 -26.49 3.46 -18.07
N LEU A 257 -25.43 4.24 -18.25
CA LEU A 257 -24.49 4.12 -19.37
C LEU A 257 -23.36 3.12 -19.09
N TYR A 258 -23.26 2.56 -17.87
CA TYR A 258 -22.27 1.57 -17.43
C TYR A 258 -20.84 1.88 -17.96
N ASP A 259 -20.22 0.95 -18.70
CA ASP A 259 -18.91 1.11 -19.36
C ASP A 259 -19.03 1.47 -20.85
N GLY A 260 -20.24 1.80 -21.28
CA GLY A 260 -20.59 2.17 -22.64
C GLY A 260 -22.05 1.85 -22.91
N TYR A 261 -22.65 2.61 -23.82
CA TYR A 261 -24.04 2.46 -24.22
C TYR A 261 -24.14 2.42 -25.74
N HIS A 262 -25.06 1.64 -26.27
CA HIS A 262 -25.42 1.68 -27.69
C HIS A 262 -26.90 1.35 -27.81
N GLY A 263 -27.70 2.28 -28.32
CA GLY A 263 -29.13 2.09 -28.41
C GLY A 263 -29.88 3.38 -28.71
N SER A 264 -31.20 3.31 -28.62
CA SER A 264 -32.10 4.43 -28.82
C SER A 264 -32.63 4.96 -27.49
N VAL A 265 -32.65 6.28 -27.34
CA VAL A 265 -33.25 6.99 -26.23
C VAL A 265 -34.52 7.69 -26.69
N ARG A 266 -35.55 7.70 -25.83
CA ARG A 266 -36.84 8.34 -26.14
C ARG A 266 -36.74 9.84 -25.90
N LEU A 267 -37.14 10.63 -26.90
CA LEU A 267 -37.28 12.08 -26.76
C LEU A 267 -38.70 12.43 -26.29
N THR A 268 -38.79 13.44 -25.45
CA THR A 268 -40.05 14.06 -25.03
C THR A 268 -40.03 15.55 -25.27
N ARG A 269 -41.21 16.17 -25.42
CA ARG A 269 -41.34 17.63 -25.49
C ARG A 269 -42.61 18.10 -24.80
N PRO A 270 -42.69 19.38 -24.38
CA PRO A 270 -43.92 19.94 -23.83
C PRO A 270 -45.02 19.99 -24.89
N ARG A 271 -46.24 19.57 -24.54
CA ARG A 271 -47.40 19.63 -25.44
C ARG A 271 -47.80 21.09 -25.73
N LYS A 272 -47.80 21.52 -27.00
CA LYS A 272 -48.33 22.84 -27.41
C LYS A 272 -49.88 22.80 -27.35
N GLY A 273 -50.50 23.45 -26.36
CA GLY A 273 -51.97 23.53 -26.19
C GLY A 273 -52.45 24.77 -25.41
N ILE A 274 -53.67 25.24 -25.70
CA ILE A 274 -54.26 26.53 -25.23
C ILE A 274 -54.92 26.44 -23.83
N LEU A 275 -55.02 25.24 -23.23
CA LEU A 275 -55.69 25.07 -21.93
C LEU A 275 -54.73 25.29 -20.75
N LYS A 276 -55.05 26.33 -19.97
CA LYS A 276 -54.29 26.89 -18.84
C LYS A 276 -54.37 26.08 -17.52
N ASP A 277 -54.70 24.79 -17.58
CA ASP A 277 -54.83 23.98 -16.37
C ASP A 277 -53.89 22.77 -16.42
N GLY A 278 -52.70 22.95 -15.84
CA GLY A 278 -52.41 22.23 -14.61
C GLY A 278 -51.55 20.97 -14.63
N GLU A 279 -51.10 20.44 -15.77
CA GLU A 279 -50.06 19.39 -15.78
C GLU A 279 -49.13 19.56 -17.00
N ASN A 280 -47.82 19.63 -16.77
CA ASN A 280 -46.78 19.58 -17.81
C ASN A 280 -46.80 18.20 -18.48
N LEU A 281 -47.77 17.96 -19.35
CA LEU A 281 -47.88 16.73 -20.11
C LEU A 281 -46.79 16.72 -21.18
N GLU A 282 -45.75 15.94 -20.94
CA GLU A 282 -44.72 15.61 -21.92
C GLU A 282 -45.28 14.63 -22.97
N GLU A 283 -45.13 14.96 -24.26
CA GLU A 283 -45.51 14.08 -25.36
C GLU A 283 -44.29 13.39 -25.98
N TYR A 284 -44.51 12.21 -26.60
CA TYR A 284 -43.46 11.52 -27.34
C TYR A 284 -43.01 12.34 -28.55
N ALA A 285 -41.71 12.57 -28.66
CA ALA A 285 -41.13 13.48 -29.65
C ALA A 285 -40.10 12.80 -30.58
N GLY A 286 -40.16 11.47 -30.68
CA GLY A 286 -39.25 10.66 -31.48
C GLY A 286 -38.21 9.90 -30.65
N SER A 287 -37.24 9.31 -31.33
CA SER A 287 -36.15 8.53 -30.74
C SER A 287 -34.80 8.99 -31.28
N LEU A 288 -33.80 9.08 -30.41
CA LEU A 288 -32.41 9.42 -30.77
C LEU A 288 -31.51 8.20 -30.58
N PHE A 289 -30.72 7.85 -31.60
CA PHE A 289 -29.79 6.72 -31.57
C PHE A 289 -28.39 7.21 -31.24
N ILE A 290 -27.83 6.68 -30.14
CA ILE A 290 -26.55 7.12 -29.60
C ILE A 290 -25.64 5.95 -29.28
N GLN A 291 -24.34 6.23 -29.29
CA GLN A 291 -23.32 5.36 -28.72
C GLN A 291 -22.42 6.16 -27.77
N VAL A 292 -22.18 5.61 -26.58
CA VAL A 292 -21.30 6.20 -25.55
C VAL A 292 -20.15 5.26 -25.28
N ARG A 293 -18.93 5.80 -25.22
CA ARG A 293 -17.71 5.10 -24.81
C ARG A 293 -16.89 5.95 -23.87
N TYR A 294 -16.13 5.34 -22.98
CA TYR A 294 -15.23 6.06 -22.08
C TYR A 294 -13.77 5.90 -22.50
N ASP A 295 -13.03 7.01 -22.42
CA ASP A 295 -11.57 6.95 -22.37
C ASP A 295 -11.13 6.82 -20.91
N TYR A 296 -10.14 5.96 -20.72
CA TYR A 296 -9.57 5.64 -19.41
C TYR A 296 -8.15 6.17 -19.31
N GLU A 297 -7.83 6.76 -18.15
CA GLU A 297 -6.47 7.15 -17.81
C GLU A 297 -5.97 6.29 -16.66
N LYS A 298 -4.75 5.78 -16.79
CA LYS A 298 -4.09 5.05 -15.69
C LYS A 298 -3.78 6.04 -14.58
N VAL A 299 -4.11 5.66 -13.35
CA VAL A 299 -3.75 6.46 -12.19
C VAL A 299 -2.22 6.44 -12.07
N SER A 300 -1.62 7.62 -12.14
CA SER A 300 -0.18 7.82 -12.03
C SER A 300 0.15 8.80 -10.91
N ALA A 301 1.43 8.86 -10.53
CA ALA A 301 1.93 9.80 -9.52
C ALA A 301 1.67 11.28 -9.90
N LEU A 302 1.44 11.58 -11.19
CA LEU A 302 1.06 12.91 -11.64
C LEU A 302 -0.39 13.26 -11.28
N THR A 303 -1.26 12.26 -11.22
CA THR A 303 -2.71 12.43 -11.03
C THR A 303 -3.14 12.26 -9.57
N ARG A 304 -2.38 11.49 -8.78
CA ARG A 304 -2.73 11.14 -7.41
C ARG A 304 -1.48 10.83 -6.59
N THR A 305 -1.46 11.28 -5.34
CA THR A 305 -0.47 10.87 -4.35
C THR A 305 -0.84 9.49 -3.78
N ALA A 306 0.12 8.57 -3.77
CA ALA A 306 -0.07 7.27 -3.15
C ALA A 306 -0.34 7.45 -1.66
N LYS A 307 -1.39 6.79 -1.15
CA LYS A 307 -1.62 6.75 0.29
C LYS A 307 -0.56 5.88 0.96
N GLU A 308 -0.11 6.28 2.13
CA GLU A 308 0.85 5.53 2.94
C GLU A 308 0.29 5.35 4.35
N ARG A 309 0.56 4.20 4.94
CA ARG A 309 0.26 3.94 6.34
C ARG A 309 1.36 3.16 7.03
N LYS A 310 1.73 3.61 8.23
CA LYS A 310 2.75 3.01 9.09
C LYS A 310 2.12 2.33 10.29
N TRP A 311 2.61 1.14 10.61
CA TRP A 311 2.35 0.41 11.84
C TRP A 311 3.68 0.14 12.50
N PRO A 312 4.03 0.87 13.56
CA PRO A 312 5.26 0.60 14.27
C PRO A 312 5.16 -0.74 15.00
N ASP A 313 6.30 -1.35 15.25
CA ASP A 313 6.45 -2.45 16.18
C ASP A 313 5.48 -3.64 15.93
N GLN A 314 5.44 -4.13 14.70
CA GLN A 314 4.63 -5.31 14.35
C GLN A 314 5.44 -6.59 14.49
N ALA A 315 4.91 -7.56 15.23
CA ALA A 315 5.45 -8.91 15.25
C ALA A 315 5.30 -9.57 13.86
N LEU A 316 6.44 -9.79 13.20
CA LEU A 316 6.51 -10.40 11.87
C LEU A 316 6.36 -11.92 11.97
N PHE A 317 7.13 -12.54 12.86
CA PHE A 317 7.08 -13.98 13.16
C PHE A 317 7.75 -14.27 14.52
N THR A 318 7.38 -15.41 15.11
CA THR A 318 7.90 -15.89 16.39
C THR A 318 8.84 -17.06 16.14
N LEU A 319 10.04 -17.01 16.72
CA LEU A 319 11.02 -18.08 16.70
C LEU A 319 10.93 -18.89 17.99
N ARG A 320 10.85 -20.21 17.84
CA ARG A 320 10.76 -21.20 18.91
C ARG A 320 12.09 -21.92 19.10
N GLU A 321 12.15 -22.80 20.08
CA GLU A 321 13.32 -23.63 20.36
C GLU A 321 13.87 -24.31 19.10
N SER A 322 15.19 -24.25 18.94
CA SER A 322 15.96 -24.72 17.77
C SER A 322 15.75 -23.94 16.47
N GLU A 323 14.98 -22.85 16.47
CA GLU A 323 14.88 -21.95 15.32
C GLU A 323 15.92 -20.83 15.40
N SER A 324 16.31 -20.33 14.22
CA SER A 324 17.38 -19.34 14.10
C SER A 324 16.96 -18.11 13.28
N TRP A 325 17.65 -17.00 13.52
CA TRP A 325 17.52 -15.72 12.84
C TRP A 325 18.89 -15.20 12.38
N GLY A 326 18.88 -14.31 11.39
CA GLY A 326 20.04 -13.52 10.97
C GLY A 326 20.91 -14.21 9.91
N PHE A 327 20.92 -15.54 9.86
CA PHE A 327 21.72 -16.27 8.87
C PHE A 327 21.22 -16.01 7.43
N GLU A 328 19.92 -15.79 7.19
CA GLU A 328 19.44 -15.41 5.86
C GLU A 328 19.90 -14.01 5.46
N GLN A 329 19.89 -13.06 6.39
CA GLN A 329 20.36 -11.71 6.16
C GLN A 329 21.86 -11.69 5.86
N ILE A 330 22.67 -12.46 6.62
CA ILE A 330 24.11 -12.56 6.40
C ILE A 330 24.43 -13.21 5.04
N MET A 331 23.71 -14.28 4.65
CA MET A 331 24.00 -15.02 3.42
C MET A 331 23.42 -14.37 2.15
N MET A 332 22.24 -13.74 2.23
CA MET A 332 21.53 -13.18 1.08
C MET A 332 21.63 -11.65 1.00
N GLY A 333 22.06 -10.99 2.07
CA GLY A 333 22.19 -9.53 2.13
C GLY A 333 20.87 -8.83 1.80
N PRO A 334 20.88 -7.78 0.95
CA PRO A 334 19.68 -7.04 0.57
C PRO A 334 18.59 -7.88 -0.11
N VAL A 335 18.95 -9.04 -0.67
CA VAL A 335 17.96 -9.94 -1.31
C VAL A 335 17.00 -10.52 -0.27
N PHE A 336 17.43 -10.68 0.98
CA PHE A 336 16.57 -11.14 2.07
C PHE A 336 15.42 -10.17 2.32
N LYS A 337 15.73 -8.89 2.59
CA LYS A 337 14.72 -7.83 2.78
C LYS A 337 13.75 -7.74 1.59
N LYS A 338 14.27 -7.74 0.36
CA LYS A 338 13.45 -7.75 -0.86
C LYS A 338 12.55 -8.99 -0.96
N THR A 339 13.03 -10.15 -0.50
CA THR A 339 12.22 -11.37 -0.45
C THR A 339 11.08 -11.20 0.54
N LEU A 340 11.32 -10.68 1.75
CA LEU A 340 10.27 -10.41 2.72
C LEU A 340 9.25 -9.38 2.21
N GLU A 341 9.71 -8.27 1.64
CA GLU A 341 8.86 -7.22 1.04
C GLU A 341 8.05 -7.74 -0.16
N GLY A 342 8.57 -8.75 -0.88
CA GLY A 342 7.85 -9.49 -1.91
C GLY A 342 6.57 -10.20 -1.43
N ALA A 343 6.33 -10.26 -0.12
CA ALA A 343 5.06 -10.73 0.45
C ALA A 343 3.86 -9.96 -0.11
N SER A 344 4.05 -8.69 -0.50
CA SER A 344 3.01 -7.82 -1.07
C SER A 344 2.95 -7.81 -2.61
N ALA A 345 3.71 -8.65 -3.32
CA ALA A 345 3.85 -8.57 -4.77
C ALA A 345 2.52 -8.58 -5.55
N ASN A 346 1.52 -9.33 -5.07
CA ASN A 346 0.19 -9.47 -5.67
C ASN A 346 -0.91 -8.73 -4.87
N LEU A 347 -0.52 -7.75 -4.06
CA LEU A 347 -1.44 -6.94 -3.28
C LEU A 347 -1.46 -5.51 -3.85
N PRO A 348 -2.53 -4.73 -3.61
CA PRO A 348 -2.63 -3.34 -4.06
C PRO A 348 -1.69 -2.38 -3.31
N PHE A 349 -0.83 -2.91 -2.44
CA PHE A 349 0.11 -2.15 -1.64
C PHE A 349 1.53 -2.69 -1.79
N GLN A 350 2.51 -1.81 -1.78
CA GLN A 350 3.92 -2.11 -1.60
C GLN A 350 4.23 -2.15 -0.11
N LEU A 351 4.90 -3.22 0.33
CA LEU A 351 5.42 -3.36 1.69
C LEU A 351 6.82 -2.76 1.81
N HIS A 352 7.05 -2.02 2.88
CA HIS A 352 8.38 -1.66 3.37
C HIS A 352 8.54 -2.07 4.83
N LEU A 353 9.68 -2.68 5.16
CA LEU A 353 10.00 -3.17 6.51
C LEU A 353 11.24 -2.47 7.06
N ASP A 354 11.13 -1.80 8.19
CA ASP A 354 12.24 -1.09 8.84
C ASP A 354 12.31 -1.39 10.35
N ASN A 355 13.35 -0.91 11.02
CA ASN A 355 13.50 -0.99 12.49
C ASN A 355 13.32 -2.41 13.04
N PHE A 356 14.01 -3.38 12.45
CA PHE A 356 13.99 -4.76 12.95
C PHE A 356 14.59 -4.82 14.35
N HIS A 357 13.88 -5.48 15.26
CA HIS A 357 14.33 -5.72 16.63
C HIS A 357 13.76 -7.05 17.16
N VAL A 358 14.31 -7.51 18.29
CA VAL A 358 13.98 -8.81 18.88
C VAL A 358 13.44 -8.60 20.28
N ILE A 359 12.29 -9.21 20.57
CA ILE A 359 11.67 -9.17 21.89
C ILE A 359 11.49 -10.60 22.41
N GLY A 360 11.68 -10.81 23.71
CA GLY A 360 11.32 -12.07 24.35
C GLY A 360 9.82 -12.33 24.23
N ALA A 361 9.41 -13.46 23.66
CA ALA A 361 7.98 -13.75 23.49
C ALA A 361 7.31 -13.95 24.86
N THR A 362 6.16 -13.32 25.06
CA THR A 362 5.37 -13.47 26.30
C THR A 362 4.41 -14.66 26.17
N SER A 363 4.81 -15.82 26.69
CA SER A 363 3.89 -16.95 26.85
C SER A 363 3.01 -16.75 28.09
N LYS A 364 1.71 -16.98 27.94
CA LYS A 364 0.75 -16.85 29.06
C LYS A 364 1.14 -17.78 30.21
N GLY A 365 1.58 -17.19 31.32
CA GLY A 365 1.74 -17.89 32.59
C GLY A 365 3.15 -18.42 32.91
N THR A 366 4.17 -18.13 32.09
CA THR A 366 5.55 -18.50 32.39
C THR A 366 6.46 -17.26 32.36
N ASN A 367 7.09 -16.95 33.49
CA ASN A 367 8.17 -15.96 33.61
C ASN A 367 9.54 -16.61 33.35
N ASP A 368 9.55 -17.70 32.57
CA ASP A 368 10.76 -18.46 32.33
C ASP A 368 11.73 -17.60 31.51
N MET A 369 12.97 -17.55 31.98
CA MET A 369 14.08 -16.92 31.28
C MET A 369 14.27 -17.59 29.91
N ILE A 370 14.30 -16.78 28.85
CA ILE A 370 14.55 -17.21 27.48
C ILE A 370 16.06 -17.28 27.30
N THR A 371 16.56 -18.36 26.71
CA THR A 371 17.99 -18.55 26.45
C THR A 371 18.23 -18.58 24.95
N LEU A 372 19.12 -17.72 24.47
CA LEU A 372 19.53 -17.61 23.08
C LEU A 372 21.02 -17.91 22.94
N TRP A 373 21.40 -18.36 21.76
CA TRP A 373 22.76 -18.58 21.33
C TRP A 373 23.09 -17.57 20.24
N LYS A 374 24.11 -16.73 20.47
CA LYS A 374 24.53 -15.68 19.52
C LYS A 374 25.90 -15.97 18.93
N ALA A 375 25.97 -16.05 17.61
CA ALA A 375 27.22 -16.12 16.85
C ALA A 375 27.38 -14.84 16.01
N SER A 376 28.57 -14.23 16.02
CA SER A 376 28.84 -13.09 15.14
C SER A 376 28.86 -13.52 13.66
N LYS A 377 28.67 -12.57 12.76
CA LYS A 377 28.78 -12.75 11.32
C LYS A 377 30.10 -13.34 10.89
N GLU A 378 31.23 -12.88 11.44
CA GLU A 378 32.55 -13.41 11.11
C GLU A 378 32.65 -14.89 11.46
N ARG A 379 32.20 -15.25 12.68
CA ARG A 379 32.19 -16.65 13.14
C ARG A 379 31.28 -17.52 12.28
N PHE A 380 30.10 -17.01 11.94
CA PHE A 380 29.15 -17.74 11.08
C PHE A 380 29.71 -17.94 9.66
N ILE A 381 30.28 -16.91 9.04
CA ILE A 381 30.89 -17.01 7.70
C ILE A 381 32.07 -17.98 7.73
N GLU A 382 32.95 -17.89 8.74
CA GLU A 382 34.07 -18.81 8.88
C GLU A 382 33.58 -20.26 9.06
N PHE A 383 32.53 -20.47 9.86
CA PHE A 383 31.88 -21.76 10.05
C PHE A 383 31.32 -22.32 8.74
N VAL A 384 30.55 -21.52 7.99
CA VAL A 384 30.00 -21.93 6.69
C VAL A 384 31.13 -22.29 5.72
N ARG A 385 32.20 -21.49 5.67
CA ARG A 385 33.38 -21.75 4.83
C ARG A 385 34.07 -23.07 5.20
N LYS A 386 34.33 -23.29 6.50
CA LYS A 386 34.96 -24.54 7.00
C LYS A 386 34.10 -25.76 6.76
N SER A 387 32.77 -25.62 6.80
CA SER A 387 31.85 -26.72 6.53
C SER A 387 31.82 -27.16 5.06
N GLN A 388 32.30 -26.31 4.13
CA GLN A 388 32.20 -26.51 2.67
C GLN A 388 30.75 -26.68 2.17
N ARG A 389 29.76 -26.16 2.91
CA ARG A 389 28.31 -26.29 2.62
C ARG A 389 27.63 -24.99 2.19
N GLU A 390 28.39 -24.00 1.72
CA GLU A 390 27.87 -22.66 1.37
C GLU A 390 26.65 -22.70 0.45
N ARG A 391 26.66 -23.55 -0.58
CA ARG A 391 25.52 -23.73 -1.50
C ARG A 391 24.26 -24.25 -0.79
N GLN A 392 24.43 -25.18 0.15
CA GLN A 392 23.32 -25.75 0.92
C GLN A 392 22.74 -24.71 1.88
N PHE A 393 23.60 -23.91 2.53
CA PHE A 393 23.18 -22.78 3.34
C PHE A 393 22.40 -21.75 2.52
N LEU A 394 22.90 -21.34 1.35
CA LEU A 394 22.18 -20.40 0.47
C LEU A 394 20.82 -20.94 0.04
N GLN A 395 20.71 -22.22 -0.29
CA GLN A 395 19.44 -22.84 -0.64
C GLN A 395 18.47 -22.88 0.54
N ALA A 396 18.95 -23.25 1.74
CA ALA A 396 18.14 -23.21 2.96
C ALA A 396 17.69 -21.79 3.32
N CYS A 397 18.55 -20.79 3.14
CA CYS A 397 18.20 -19.38 3.32
C CYS A 397 17.07 -18.96 2.39
N ARG A 398 17.08 -19.39 1.12
CA ARG A 398 15.98 -19.12 0.19
C ARG A 398 14.66 -19.75 0.65
N GLY A 399 14.68 -21.02 1.06
CA GLY A 399 13.50 -21.71 1.55
C GLY A 399 12.89 -21.02 2.78
N THR A 400 13.71 -20.83 3.81
CA THR A 400 13.31 -20.14 5.06
C THR A 400 12.84 -18.71 4.83
N SER A 401 13.43 -17.97 3.88
CA SER A 401 12.98 -16.63 3.50
C SER A 401 11.60 -16.65 2.86
N LEU A 402 11.28 -17.66 2.03
CA LEU A 402 9.95 -17.82 1.43
C LEU A 402 8.90 -18.22 2.47
N ASP A 403 9.27 -19.06 3.43
CA ASP A 403 8.39 -19.42 4.54
C ASP A 403 8.05 -18.18 5.38
N LYS A 404 9.06 -17.39 5.75
CA LYS A 404 8.88 -16.10 6.44
C LYS A 404 8.05 -15.11 5.61
N GLN A 405 8.27 -15.04 4.29
CA GLN A 405 7.46 -14.22 3.38
C GLN A 405 5.97 -14.62 3.42
N SER A 406 5.66 -15.93 3.52
CA SER A 406 4.28 -16.43 3.64
C SER A 406 3.61 -15.98 4.95
N VAL A 407 4.34 -16.02 6.08
CA VAL A 407 3.85 -15.51 7.37
C VAL A 407 3.57 -14.01 7.30
N ILE A 408 4.52 -13.24 6.76
CA ILE A 408 4.38 -11.79 6.57
C ILE A 408 3.19 -11.46 5.66
N ARG A 409 2.95 -12.24 4.59
CA ARG A 409 1.78 -12.05 3.72
C ARG A 409 0.47 -12.13 4.49
N THR A 410 0.37 -13.03 5.47
CA THR A 410 -0.82 -13.16 6.32
C THR A 410 -0.98 -11.94 7.22
N LEU A 411 0.11 -11.45 7.81
CA LEU A 411 0.14 -10.20 8.58
C LEU A 411 -0.33 -9.00 7.73
N ILE A 412 0.21 -8.83 6.51
CA ILE A 412 -0.15 -7.72 5.62
C ILE A 412 -1.65 -7.75 5.29
N LYS A 413 -2.21 -8.91 4.94
CA LYS A 413 -3.65 -9.03 4.65
C LYS A 413 -4.51 -8.53 5.81
N ARG A 414 -4.13 -8.86 7.05
CA ARG A 414 -4.79 -8.37 8.26
C ARG A 414 -4.67 -6.85 8.40
N LEU A 415 -3.48 -6.29 8.17
CA LEU A 415 -3.25 -4.85 8.25
C LEU A 415 -4.01 -4.07 7.17
N ILE A 416 -4.08 -4.60 5.95
CA ILE A 416 -4.90 -4.05 4.87
C ILE A 416 -6.37 -4.03 5.29
N GLY A 417 -6.91 -5.15 5.76
CA GLY A 417 -8.31 -5.20 6.20
C GLY A 417 -8.61 -4.22 7.33
N LYS A 418 -7.66 -4.04 8.27
CA LYS A 418 -7.76 -3.01 9.31
C LYS A 418 -7.74 -1.59 8.72
N TRP A 419 -6.87 -1.32 7.75
CA TRP A 419 -6.81 -0.03 7.08
C TRP A 419 -8.13 0.28 6.35
N GLU A 420 -8.62 -0.65 5.54
CA GLU A 420 -9.87 -0.50 4.79
C GLU A 420 -11.08 -0.29 5.71
N ALA A 421 -11.19 -1.06 6.79
CA ALA A 421 -12.27 -0.90 7.78
C ALA A 421 -12.24 0.47 8.45
N GLU A 422 -11.06 1.01 8.76
CA GLU A 422 -10.92 2.33 9.33
C GLU A 422 -11.23 3.45 8.31
N GLU A 423 -10.86 3.27 7.03
CA GLU A 423 -11.26 4.20 5.97
C GLU A 423 -12.78 4.21 5.77
N GLN A 424 -13.41 3.03 5.73
CA GLN A 424 -14.86 2.90 5.67
C GLN A 424 -15.54 3.55 6.88
N ALA A 425 -15.04 3.31 8.10
CA ALA A 425 -15.56 3.95 9.30
C ALA A 425 -15.35 5.48 9.30
N ALA A 426 -14.26 5.96 8.71
CA ALA A 426 -14.02 7.39 8.53
C ALA A 426 -14.97 8.01 7.50
N LEU A 427 -15.26 7.31 6.40
CA LEU A 427 -16.25 7.72 5.40
C LEU A 427 -17.66 7.77 6.01
N MET A 428 -18.05 6.75 6.77
CA MET A 428 -19.33 6.73 7.49
C MET A 428 -19.44 7.88 8.49
N ARG A 429 -18.36 8.18 9.24
CA ARG A 429 -18.32 9.34 10.15
C ARG A 429 -18.36 10.69 9.44
N ARG A 430 -17.84 10.78 8.21
CA ARG A 430 -17.87 11.99 7.38
C ARG A 430 -19.23 12.23 6.71
N GLY A 431 -20.17 11.29 6.82
CA GLY A 431 -21.55 11.52 6.45
C GLY A 431 -21.81 11.36 4.95
N LEU A 432 -21.54 10.18 4.39
CA LEU A 432 -22.29 9.70 3.22
C LEU A 432 -23.73 9.30 3.63
N PHE A 433 -24.44 10.25 4.23
CA PHE A 433 -25.80 10.55 3.86
C PHE A 433 -25.71 11.90 3.16
N ASP A 434 -25.54 11.88 1.84
CA ASP A 434 -26.21 12.89 1.01
C ASP A 434 -27.73 12.61 1.12
N ALA A 435 -28.31 12.84 2.30
CA ALA A 435 -29.56 13.57 2.27
C ALA A 435 -29.15 14.92 1.71
N PRO A 436 -29.81 15.43 0.65
CA PRO A 436 -29.50 16.77 0.16
C PRO A 436 -29.51 17.64 1.41
N VAL A 437 -28.37 18.27 1.69
CA VAL A 437 -28.41 19.48 2.47
C VAL A 437 -29.33 20.35 1.63
N LEU A 438 -30.61 20.36 2.00
CA LEU A 438 -31.51 21.47 1.74
C LEU A 438 -30.60 22.64 2.06
N GLU A 439 -30.10 23.34 1.03
CA GLU A 439 -29.37 24.56 1.21
C GLU A 439 -30.29 25.37 2.12
N GLU A 440 -29.98 25.39 3.42
CA GLU A 440 -30.67 26.24 4.36
C GLU A 440 -30.36 27.61 3.80
N ALA A 441 -31.35 28.18 3.11
CA ALA A 441 -31.23 29.44 2.41
C ALA A 441 -30.52 30.38 3.37
N ILE A 442 -29.25 30.71 3.06
CA ILE A 442 -28.37 31.43 3.97
C ILE A 442 -29.17 32.60 4.51
N ASP A 443 -29.48 32.57 5.81
CA ASP A 443 -30.34 33.57 6.42
C ASP A 443 -29.73 34.94 6.10
N PRO A 444 -30.41 35.78 5.28
CA PRO A 444 -29.85 37.04 4.81
C PRO A 444 -29.51 37.96 5.99
N SER A 445 -30.09 37.72 7.17
CA SER A 445 -29.81 38.41 8.42
C SER A 445 -28.41 38.10 8.94
N ARG A 446 -28.01 36.81 8.98
CA ARG A 446 -26.67 36.39 9.43
C ARG A 446 -25.57 36.88 8.47
N PHE A 447 -25.82 36.80 7.17
CA PHE A 447 -24.91 37.34 6.16
C PHE A 447 -24.76 38.87 6.30
N ARG A 448 -25.87 39.60 6.49
CA ARG A 448 -25.83 41.06 6.68
C ARG A 448 -25.08 41.48 7.95
N VAL A 449 -25.17 40.70 9.03
CA VAL A 449 -24.45 40.99 10.29
C VAL A 449 -22.95 40.70 10.15
N ALA A 450 -22.59 39.54 9.61
CA ALA A 450 -21.20 39.12 9.49
C ALA A 450 -20.36 40.03 8.56
N TYR A 451 -21.01 40.61 7.54
CA TYR A 451 -20.33 41.45 6.54
C TYR A 451 -20.71 42.93 6.64
N ARG A 452 -21.32 43.37 7.75
CA ARG A 452 -21.67 44.78 7.97
C ARG A 452 -20.42 45.65 8.01
N GLY A 453 -20.31 46.60 7.08
CA GLY A 453 -19.17 47.53 7.00
C GLY A 453 -17.93 46.96 6.29
N VAL A 454 -17.98 45.72 5.81
CA VAL A 454 -16.92 45.13 5.00
C VAL A 454 -16.95 45.76 3.60
N LYS A 455 -15.80 46.20 3.11
CA LYS A 455 -15.66 46.70 1.73
C LYS A 455 -15.53 45.50 0.78
N ALA A 456 -16.54 45.28 -0.05
CA ALA A 456 -16.46 44.30 -1.13
C ALA A 456 -15.72 44.92 -2.33
N HIS A 457 -14.66 44.26 -2.80
CA HIS A 457 -13.99 44.62 -4.05
C HIS A 457 -14.42 43.63 -5.14
N ILE A 458 -15.09 44.15 -6.17
CA ILE A 458 -15.64 43.33 -7.24
C ILE A 458 -14.98 43.76 -8.55
N THR A 459 -14.39 42.81 -9.26
CA THR A 459 -13.69 43.06 -10.53
C THR A 459 -14.35 42.23 -11.62
N VAL A 460 -15.02 42.91 -12.56
CA VAL A 460 -15.55 42.28 -13.78
C VAL A 460 -14.41 42.21 -14.78
N ARG A 461 -13.96 40.98 -15.12
CA ARG A 461 -12.75 40.79 -15.96
C ARG A 461 -13.07 40.62 -17.44
N ASN A 462 -14.10 39.84 -17.78
CA ASN A 462 -14.49 39.62 -19.17
C ASN A 462 -15.97 39.21 -19.24
N ALA A 463 -16.65 39.59 -20.30
CA ALA A 463 -18.01 39.16 -20.63
C ALA A 463 -17.97 38.45 -21.98
N LEU A 464 -18.18 37.13 -21.97
CA LEU A 464 -18.11 36.29 -23.17
C LEU A 464 -19.53 35.93 -23.65
N ASN A 465 -19.69 35.78 -24.97
CA ASN A 465 -20.94 35.35 -25.61
C ASN A 465 -22.15 36.28 -25.36
N LEU A 466 -21.93 37.60 -25.30
CA LEU A 466 -23.04 38.56 -25.25
C LEU A 466 -23.82 38.50 -26.57
N SER A 467 -25.12 38.23 -26.48
CA SER A 467 -26.04 38.19 -27.62
C SER A 467 -26.83 39.51 -27.72
N GLY A 468 -26.84 40.12 -28.90
CA GLY A 468 -27.52 41.39 -29.18
C GLY A 468 -26.61 42.34 -29.94
N GLY A 469 -27.17 43.20 -30.81
CA GLY A 469 -26.44 44.12 -31.69
C GLY A 469 -26.83 43.92 -33.15
N GLY A 470 -27.70 44.79 -33.67
CA GLY A 470 -28.04 44.79 -35.10
C GLY A 470 -26.88 45.34 -35.94
N TRP A 471 -26.95 45.17 -37.26
CA TRP A 471 -25.89 45.60 -38.21
C TRP A 471 -25.55 47.11 -38.17
N PHE A 472 -26.36 47.92 -37.48
CA PHE A 472 -26.14 49.36 -37.31
C PHE A 472 -25.90 49.81 -35.85
N ASP A 473 -25.89 48.90 -34.86
CA ASP A 473 -25.71 49.27 -33.45
C ASP A 473 -24.30 48.93 -32.96
N LYS A 474 -23.55 49.95 -32.57
CA LYS A 474 -22.30 49.76 -31.81
C LYS A 474 -22.68 49.33 -30.40
N LEU A 475 -22.32 48.10 -30.04
CA LEU A 475 -22.52 47.60 -28.68
C LEU A 475 -21.50 48.25 -27.74
N ASP A 476 -22.00 49.04 -26.80
CA ASP A 476 -21.23 49.52 -25.65
C ASP A 476 -21.70 48.75 -24.39
N PRO A 477 -21.25 47.49 -24.18
CA PRO A 477 -21.73 46.68 -23.07
C PRO A 477 -21.19 47.22 -21.75
N TYR A 478 -22.09 47.41 -20.78
CA TYR A 478 -21.75 47.74 -19.40
C TYR A 478 -22.31 46.69 -18.44
N ALA A 479 -21.57 46.40 -17.38
CA ALA A 479 -22.01 45.51 -16.31
C ALA A 479 -22.76 46.33 -15.25
N ILE A 480 -23.95 45.86 -14.85
CA ILE A 480 -24.69 46.39 -13.70
C ILE A 480 -24.48 45.45 -12.52
N LEU A 481 -23.94 45.98 -11.44
CA LEU A 481 -23.71 45.29 -10.19
C LEU A 481 -24.73 45.74 -9.15
N ARG A 482 -25.52 44.78 -8.64
CA ARG A 482 -26.55 45.02 -7.64
C ARG A 482 -26.50 43.98 -6.53
N PHE A 483 -26.41 44.45 -5.29
CA PHE A 483 -26.58 43.57 -4.14
C PHE A 483 -28.07 43.25 -3.95
N ARG A 484 -28.42 41.97 -3.83
CA ARG A 484 -29.80 41.52 -3.65
C ARG A 484 -30.41 42.16 -2.38
N GLY A 485 -31.51 42.89 -2.56
CA GLY A 485 -32.16 43.65 -1.48
C GLY A 485 -31.66 45.09 -1.29
N SER A 486 -30.69 45.55 -2.10
CA SER A 486 -30.32 46.96 -2.21
C SER A 486 -31.06 47.65 -3.36
N LYS A 487 -31.30 48.96 -3.20
CA LYS A 487 -31.75 49.86 -4.28
C LYS A 487 -30.60 50.50 -5.04
N GLN A 488 -29.37 50.38 -4.55
CA GLN A 488 -28.18 50.91 -5.23
C GLN A 488 -27.71 49.96 -6.32
N GLU A 489 -27.32 50.55 -7.45
CA GLU A 489 -26.76 49.87 -8.61
C GLU A 489 -25.45 50.57 -8.98
N PHE A 490 -24.44 49.78 -9.32
CA PHE A 490 -23.15 50.26 -9.80
C PHE A 490 -22.98 49.84 -11.25
N ARG A 491 -22.57 50.76 -12.12
CA ARG A 491 -22.36 50.48 -13.55
C ARG A 491 -20.88 50.58 -13.85
N SER A 492 -20.34 49.63 -14.60
CA SER A 492 -19.03 49.81 -15.21
C SER A 492 -19.12 50.90 -16.28
N SER A 493 -18.12 51.78 -16.33
CA SER A 493 -17.97 52.80 -17.37
C SER A 493 -17.66 52.17 -18.72
#